data_AF-A0A0J1BZ38-F1
#
_entry.id   AF-A0A0J1BZ38-F1
#
_cell.length_a   1.000
_cell.length_b   1.000
_cell.length_c   1.000
_cell.angle_alpha   90.00
_cell.angle_beta   90.00
_cell.angle_gamma   90.00
#
_symmetry.space_group_name_H-M   'P 1'
#
loop_
_entity.id
_entity.type
_entity.pdbx_description
1 polymer ?
#
loop_
_entity_poly.entity_id
_entity_poly.type
_entity_poly.pdbx_seq_one_letter_code
_entity_poly.pdbx_strand_id
1 'polypeptide(L)'
;EEIHEALCDLHDAGCDIITLTQYLRPSPLFHPIDRWVKPEEFVELSRMAEEIGFLGVMAGPMVRSSYRAGRLWARAMEKSGREIPAHLAHIEDEGSASQEASSLVQRLR
;
A
#
# COMPACT_ATOMS: atom_id res chain seq x y z
N GLU A 1 12.17 -7.06 10.79
CA GLU A 1 12.71 -6.08 11.74
C GLU A 1 12.77 -4.71 11.08
N GLU A 2 13.70 -4.45 10.15
CA GLU A 2 13.88 -3.14 9.50
C GLU A 2 12.61 -2.53 8.85
N ILE A 3 11.78 -3.34 8.18
CA ILE A 3 10.53 -2.82 7.56
C ILE A 3 9.54 -2.34 8.62
N HIS A 4 9.43 -3.04 9.75
CA HIS A 4 8.52 -2.66 10.82
C HIS A 4 8.97 -1.34 11.45
N GLU A 5 10.27 -1.22 11.75
CA GLU A 5 10.84 0.02 12.28
C GLU A 5 10.62 1.20 11.34
N ALA A 6 10.89 1.03 10.04
CA ALA A 6 10.63 2.08 9.05
C ALA A 6 9.15 2.46 8.94
N LEU A 7 8.22 1.52 9.11
CA LEU A 7 6.79 1.81 9.13
C LEU A 7 6.40 2.63 10.36
N CYS A 8 6.92 2.28 11.54
CA CYS A 8 6.74 3.07 12.76
C CYS A 8 7.29 4.49 12.58
N ASP A 9 8.52 4.64 12.11
CA ASP A 9 9.16 5.95 11.90
C ASP A 9 8.37 6.84 10.94
N LEU A 10 7.87 6.28 9.83
CA LEU A 10 7.06 7.01 8.87
C LEU A 10 5.72 7.44 9.47
N HIS A 11 5.07 6.56 10.22
CA HIS A 11 3.80 6.88 10.87
C HIS A 11 4.00 7.98 11.93
N ASP A 12 5.04 7.88 12.76
CA ASP A 12 5.37 8.86 13.80
C ASP A 12 5.73 10.23 13.20
N ALA A 13 6.28 10.24 11.98
CA ALA A 13 6.51 11.46 11.21
C ALA A 13 5.23 12.08 10.60
N GLY A 14 4.05 11.47 10.78
CA GLY A 14 2.76 11.95 10.30
C GLY A 14 2.39 11.46 8.89
N CYS A 15 2.93 10.31 8.46
CA CYS A 15 2.56 9.73 7.17
C CYS A 15 1.19 9.02 7.23
N ASP A 16 0.22 9.52 6.46
CA ASP A 16 -1.14 8.96 6.44
C ASP A 16 -1.30 7.73 5.51
N ILE A 17 -0.56 7.69 4.40
CA ILE A 17 -0.74 6.71 3.32
C ILE A 17 0.59 6.07 2.96
N ILE A 18 0.62 4.73 2.90
CA ILE A 18 1.81 3.96 2.57
C ILE A 18 1.56 2.95 1.44
N THR A 19 2.55 2.83 0.56
CA THR A 19 2.60 1.80 -0.49
C THR A 19 3.83 0.92 -0.33
N LEU A 20 3.64 -0.39 -0.26
CA LEU A 20 4.70 -1.40 -0.13
C LEU A 20 4.82 -2.18 -1.44
N THR A 21 6.01 -2.17 -2.04
CA THR A 21 6.21 -2.63 -3.43
C THR A 21 7.44 -3.53 -3.59
N GLN A 22 7.45 -4.37 -4.63
CA GLN A 22 8.63 -5.11 -5.04
C GLN A 22 9.56 -4.20 -5.83
N TYR A 23 10.83 -4.18 -5.42
CA TYR A 23 11.88 -3.61 -6.25
C TYR A 23 12.05 -4.41 -7.54
N LEU A 24 11.87 -3.75 -8.68
CA LEU A 24 12.20 -4.29 -9.99
C LEU A 24 13.42 -3.56 -10.54
N ARG A 25 14.51 -4.30 -10.69
CA ARG A 25 15.77 -3.80 -11.24
C ARG A 25 15.58 -3.38 -12.71
N PRO A 26 15.77 -2.10 -13.08
CA PRO A 26 15.53 -1.64 -14.45
C PRO A 26 16.55 -2.18 -15.46
N SER A 27 17.82 -2.30 -15.05
CA SER A 27 18.91 -2.84 -15.87
C SER A 27 20.04 -3.38 -14.99
N PRO A 28 21.02 -4.13 -15.57
CA PRO A 28 22.18 -4.65 -14.84
C PRO A 28 23.09 -3.58 -14.20
N LEU A 29 22.90 -2.29 -14.52
CA LEU A 29 23.68 -1.21 -13.89
C LEU A 29 23.11 -0.78 -12.54
N PHE A 30 21.85 -1.11 -12.25
CA PHE A 30 21.19 -0.77 -10.99
C PHE A 30 21.44 -1.83 -9.92
N HIS A 31 21.08 -1.52 -8.68
CA HIS A 31 21.20 -2.42 -7.55
C HIS A 31 20.60 -3.80 -7.87
N PRO A 32 21.29 -4.92 -7.54
CA PRO A 32 20.73 -6.24 -7.75
C PRO A 32 19.47 -6.45 -6.89
N ILE A 33 18.60 -7.34 -7.34
CA ILE A 33 17.47 -7.79 -6.52
C ILE A 33 18.03 -8.78 -5.51
N ASP A 34 17.95 -8.44 -4.23
CA ASP A 34 18.39 -9.32 -3.14
C ASP A 34 17.33 -10.39 -2.83
N ARG A 35 16.04 -10.01 -2.85
CA ARG A 35 14.93 -10.94 -2.63
C ARG A 35 13.69 -10.61 -3.45
N TRP A 36 12.93 -11.66 -3.74
CA TRP A 36 11.57 -11.59 -4.30
C TRP A 36 10.58 -11.87 -3.17
N VAL A 37 9.82 -10.85 -2.79
CA VAL A 37 8.86 -10.92 -1.68
C VAL A 37 7.62 -11.70 -2.16
N LYS A 38 7.17 -12.69 -1.37
CA LYS A 38 6.01 -13.50 -1.73
C LYS A 38 4.70 -12.72 -1.55
N PRO A 39 3.64 -13.04 -2.31
CA PRO A 39 2.33 -12.41 -2.14
C PRO A 39 1.79 -12.47 -0.70
N GLU A 40 2.02 -13.56 0.02
CA GLU A 40 1.60 -13.72 1.42
C GLU A 40 2.32 -12.74 2.34
N GLU A 41 3.61 -12.49 2.11
CA GLU A 41 4.38 -11.51 2.89
C GLU A 41 3.84 -10.09 2.68
N PHE A 42 3.38 -9.75 1.48
CA PHE A 42 2.71 -8.46 1.25
C PHE A 42 1.38 -8.34 2.01
N VAL A 43 0.64 -9.44 2.20
CA VAL A 43 -0.58 -9.44 3.02
C VAL A 43 -0.25 -9.16 4.48
N GLU A 44 0.78 -9.81 5.01
CA GLU A 44 1.22 -9.60 6.41
C GLU A 44 1.77 -8.18 6.62
N LEU A 45 2.55 -7.66 5.66
CA LEU A 45 3.02 -6.28 5.67
C LEU A 45 1.87 -5.26 5.60
N SER A 46 0.83 -5.54 4.81
CA SER A 46 -0.36 -4.70 4.77
C SER A 46 -1.07 -4.68 6.12
N ARG A 47 -1.23 -5.84 6.76
CA ARG A 47 -1.86 -5.95 8.08
C ARG A 47 -1.05 -5.19 9.14
N MET A 48 0.26 -5.36 9.14
CA MET A 48 1.17 -4.65 10.03
C MET A 48 1.03 -3.13 9.91
N ALA A 49 1.02 -2.58 8.69
CA ALA A 49 0.82 -1.15 8.49
C ALA A 49 -0.59 -0.67 8.92
N GLU A 50 -1.62 -1.49 8.69
CA GLU A 50 -2.98 -1.18 9.18
C GLU A 50 -3.06 -1.19 10.71
N GLU A 51 -2.36 -2.11 11.38
CA GLU A 51 -2.25 -2.19 12.84
C GLU A 51 -1.49 -1.01 13.46
N ILE A 52 -0.45 -0.51 12.76
CA ILE A 52 0.31 0.69 13.18
C ILE A 52 -0.56 1.95 13.16
N GLY A 53 -1.51 2.06 12.21
CA GLY A 53 -2.47 3.16 12.15
C GLY A 53 -2.56 3.90 10.82
N PHE A 54 -1.85 3.45 9.77
CA PHE A 54 -1.92 4.10 8.46
C PHE A 54 -3.37 4.15 7.93
N LEU A 55 -3.77 5.33 7.45
CA LEU A 55 -5.13 5.58 6.96
C LEU A 55 -5.35 4.90 5.60
N GLY A 56 -4.34 4.92 4.73
CA GLY A 56 -4.33 4.21 3.46
C GLY A 56 -3.14 3.25 3.34
N VAL A 57 -3.39 1.97 3.08
CA VAL A 57 -2.33 0.97 2.87
C VAL A 57 -2.56 0.24 1.55
N MET A 58 -1.50 0.09 0.77
CA MET A 58 -1.48 -0.80 -0.39
C MET A 58 -0.17 -1.58 -0.45
N ALA A 59 -0.26 -2.90 -0.58
CA ALA A 59 0.89 -3.78 -0.64
C ALA A 59 0.75 -4.79 -1.77
N GLY A 60 1.82 -4.99 -2.53
CA GLY A 60 1.85 -5.98 -3.60
C GLY A 60 3.05 -5.83 -4.54
N PRO A 61 3.36 -6.86 -5.33
CA PRO A 61 4.54 -6.86 -6.19
C PRO A 61 4.47 -5.80 -7.31
N MET A 62 3.28 -5.51 -7.83
CA MET A 62 3.10 -4.54 -8.92
C MET A 62 2.59 -3.17 -8.45
N VAL A 63 2.34 -3.01 -7.15
CA VAL A 63 1.97 -1.72 -6.55
C VAL A 63 3.05 -0.68 -6.87
N ARG A 64 2.64 0.56 -7.10
CA ARG A 64 3.51 1.73 -7.26
C ARG A 64 2.91 2.88 -6.47
N SER A 65 3.70 3.93 -6.23
CA SER A 65 3.27 5.10 -5.45
C SER A 65 1.99 5.75 -5.98
N SER A 66 1.78 5.75 -7.30
CA SER A 66 0.57 6.30 -7.93
C SER A 66 -0.53 5.27 -8.19
N TYR A 67 -0.25 3.98 -7.98
CA TYR A 67 -1.21 2.93 -8.27
C TYR A 67 -2.42 3.05 -7.34
N ARG A 68 -3.61 3.26 -7.93
CA ARG A 68 -4.87 3.45 -7.19
C ARG A 68 -4.80 4.60 -6.15
N ALA A 69 -4.00 5.64 -6.41
CA ALA A 69 -3.78 6.75 -5.46
C ALA A 69 -5.08 7.48 -5.08
N GLY A 70 -6.01 7.68 -6.02
CA GLY A 70 -7.31 8.30 -5.72
C GLY A 70 -8.08 7.54 -4.64
N ARG A 71 -8.12 6.21 -4.73
CA ARG A 71 -8.80 5.36 -3.74
C ARG A 71 -8.12 5.37 -2.38
N LEU A 72 -6.78 5.35 -2.36
CA LEU A 72 -6.03 5.47 -1.11
C LEU A 72 -6.30 6.80 -0.42
N TRP A 73 -6.36 7.88 -1.19
CA TRP A 73 -6.74 9.20 -0.70
C TRP A 73 -8.18 9.20 -0.17
N ALA A 74 -9.16 8.68 -0.92
CA ALA A 74 -10.56 8.63 -0.47
C ALA A 74 -10.72 7.83 0.84
N ARG A 75 -10.06 6.66 0.96
CA ARG A 75 -10.04 5.86 2.20
C ARG A 75 -9.42 6.64 3.37
N ALA A 76 -8.35 7.40 3.12
CA ALA A 76 -7.72 8.22 4.14
C ALA A 76 -8.61 9.40 4.59
N MET A 77 -9.31 10.03 3.64
CA MET A 77 -10.30 11.07 3.94
C MET A 77 -11.42 10.53 4.81
N GLU A 78 -12.02 9.39 4.43
CA GLU A 78 -13.05 8.70 5.21
C GLU A 78 -12.58 8.38 6.64
N LYS A 79 -11.43 7.71 6.79
CA LYS A 79 -10.89 7.34 8.11
C LYS A 79 -10.50 8.55 8.96
N SER A 80 -10.09 9.66 8.35
CA SER A 80 -9.78 10.91 9.07
C SER A 80 -11.01 11.78 9.34
N GLY A 81 -12.21 11.35 8.92
CA GLY A 81 -13.45 12.09 9.08
C GLY A 81 -13.53 13.37 8.23
N ARG A 82 -12.73 13.45 7.16
CA ARG A 82 -12.72 14.59 6.25
C ARG A 82 -13.64 14.32 5.06
N GLU A 83 -14.40 15.32 4.66
CA GLU A 83 -15.32 15.21 3.52
C GLU A 83 -14.58 15.17 2.18
N ILE A 84 -15.02 14.30 1.28
CA ILE A 84 -14.59 14.28 -0.12
C ILE A 84 -15.34 15.40 -0.86
N PRO A 85 -14.64 16.34 -1.54
CA PRO A 85 -15.31 17.38 -2.30
C PRO A 85 -16.22 16.80 -3.37
N ALA A 86 -17.38 17.42 -3.61
CA ALA A 86 -18.40 16.90 -4.53
C ALA A 86 -17.87 16.59 -5.95
N HIS A 87 -16.93 17.37 -6.46
CA HIS A 87 -16.32 17.14 -7.78
C HIS A 87 -15.38 15.91 -7.84
N LEU A 88 -15.01 15.35 -6.68
CA LEU A 88 -14.19 14.15 -6.51
C LEU A 88 -14.97 12.94 -5.98
N ALA A 89 -16.30 13.05 -5.79
CA ALA A 89 -17.12 11.98 -5.24
C ALA A 89 -17.02 10.66 -6.04
N HIS A 90 -16.78 10.74 -7.35
CA HIS A 90 -16.59 9.59 -8.24
C HIS A 90 -15.38 8.71 -7.88
N ILE A 91 -14.45 9.19 -7.06
CA ILE A 91 -13.26 8.44 -6.63
C ILE A 91 -13.63 7.36 -5.58
N GLU A 92 -14.71 7.56 -4.83
CA GLU A 92 -15.19 6.63 -3.79
C GLU A 92 -15.76 5.33 -4.41
N ASP A 93 -16.44 5.45 -5.54
CA ASP A 93 -17.18 4.36 -6.20
C ASP A 93 -16.30 3.25 -6.79
N GLU A 94 -14.98 3.43 -6.84
CA GLU A 94 -14.19 2.52 -7.63
C GLU A 94 -13.97 1.13 -6.95
N GLY A 95 -14.22 0.96 -5.64
CA GLY A 95 -14.13 -0.31 -4.89
C GLY A 95 -12.87 -0.47 -3.99
N SER A 96 -12.72 -1.63 -3.31
CA SER A 96 -11.68 -1.84 -2.28
C SER A 96 -10.22 -1.71 -2.78
N ALA A 97 -9.40 -0.96 -2.03
CA ALA A 97 -7.98 -0.75 -2.30
C ALA A 97 -7.08 -1.95 -1.91
N SER A 98 -7.52 -2.81 -1.00
CA SER A 98 -6.67 -3.82 -0.33
C SER A 98 -6.50 -5.15 -1.10
N GLN A 99 -6.61 -5.14 -2.43
CA GLN A 99 -6.90 -6.36 -3.18
C GLN A 99 -5.75 -6.98 -3.98
N GLU A 100 -4.62 -6.30 -4.25
CA GLU A 100 -3.63 -6.90 -5.18
C GLU A 100 -2.99 -8.17 -4.61
N ALA A 101 -2.29 -8.07 -3.47
CA ALA A 101 -1.61 -9.23 -2.86
C ALA A 101 -2.60 -10.35 -2.49
N SER A 102 -3.71 -10.00 -1.84
CA SER A 102 -4.77 -10.95 -1.46
C SER A 102 -5.39 -11.65 -2.68
N SER A 103 -5.63 -10.92 -3.79
CA SER A 103 -6.14 -11.52 -5.02
C SER A 103 -5.11 -12.44 -5.67
N LEU A 104 -3.81 -12.14 -5.58
CA LEU A 104 -2.77 -13.02 -6.08
C LEU A 104 -2.71 -14.32 -5.28
N VAL A 105 -2.73 -14.23 -3.95
CA VAL A 105 -2.76 -15.41 -3.06
C VAL A 105 -3.96 -16.32 -3.37
N GLN A 106 -5.14 -15.76 -3.63
CA GLN A 106 -6.33 -16.53 -4.00
C GLN A 106 -6.19 -17.28 -5.34
N ARG A 107 -5.43 -16.74 -6.30
CA ARG A 107 -5.24 -17.36 -7.63
C ARG A 107 -4.16 -18.43 -7.64
N LEU A 108 -3.26 -18.43 -6.66
CA LEU A 108 -2.16 -19.38 -6.55
C LEU A 108 -2.53 -20.64 -5.74
N ARG A 109 -3.73 -20.67 -5.16
CA ARG A 109 -4.34 -21.85 -4.51
C ARG A 109 -5.20 -22.62 -5.49
#